data_AF-A0A7R9VAF8-F1
#
_entry.id   AF-A0A7R9VAF8-F1
#
_cell.length_a   1.000
_cell.length_b   1.000
_cell.length_c   1.000
_cell.angle_alpha   90.00
_cell.angle_beta   90.00
_cell.angle_gamma   90.00
#
_symmetry.space_group_name_H-M   'P 1'
#
loop_
_entity.id
_entity.type
_entity.pdbx_description
1 polymer ?
#
loop_
_entity_poly.entity_id
_entity_poly.type
_entity_poly.pdbx_seq_one_letter_code
_entity_poly.pdbx_strand_id
1 'polypeptide(L)'
;MATAGERPGGSGGGADGTGGTGGAAGAPFLAWLRSRGGFVHADIDLFADMGGGDRGVVARADIAKGENLVIVPTDCCMHLPADESDLSDPAPRAARHLVTSSPRPSPFLGSVLMVMSELAAGRDSPFSDYLAALPDDVNCVLGWSQAEKDELKGTTIDDSTQRSAGEAYASEVAPRVAARPDLWPPAAAASAERAAPAGTKTAGGSGGLDGLREFLRVASLVQSRAFHMEAQNWITGVREEGTELFLIPAIDMINHSTDPARRNTSLHKFDVRMEVEVDGRNVVFDAFFAMKADRDIRAGEQVLHTYGDLSDAQLVQTYGFVDLGPGGDPGMSDRCVGIMPSWCRRTGLSTWDLEATQV
;
A
#
# COMPACT_ATOMS: atom_id res chain seq x y z
N MET A 1 38.03 56.24 -34.52
CA MET A 1 36.68 56.58 -34.03
C MET A 1 35.99 55.26 -33.76
N ALA A 2 36.07 54.72 -32.54
CA ALA A 2 35.11 54.88 -31.42
C ALA A 2 33.75 54.21 -31.75
N THR A 3 33.05 53.40 -30.95
CA THR A 3 33.18 52.80 -29.59
C THR A 3 32.02 51.78 -29.44
N ALA A 4 31.99 51.04 -28.32
CA ALA A 4 31.12 49.91 -27.92
C ALA A 4 29.63 50.21 -27.59
N GLY A 5 28.86 49.15 -27.26
CA GLY A 5 27.58 49.14 -26.50
C GLY A 5 26.64 47.98 -26.90
N GLU A 6 26.63 46.82 -26.20
CA GLU A 6 25.76 46.40 -25.07
C GLU A 6 24.50 45.56 -25.46
N ARG A 7 24.28 44.44 -24.74
CA ARG A 7 23.07 43.56 -24.72
C ARG A 7 22.02 44.11 -23.69
N PRO A 8 20.94 43.41 -23.22
CA PRO A 8 20.19 42.20 -23.63
C PRO A 8 18.63 42.37 -23.57
N GLY A 9 17.86 41.29 -23.80
CA GLY A 9 16.44 41.21 -23.38
C GLY A 9 15.80 39.85 -23.67
N GLY A 10 15.59 39.03 -22.64
CA GLY A 10 14.89 37.76 -22.67
C GLY A 10 13.52 37.80 -21.97
N SER A 11 12.74 36.74 -22.18
CA SER A 11 11.71 36.11 -21.30
C SER A 11 10.84 35.23 -22.21
N GLY A 12 10.56 33.96 -21.94
CA GLY A 12 10.40 33.30 -20.66
C GLY A 12 8.94 32.84 -20.57
N GLY A 13 8.54 31.85 -21.38
CA GLY A 13 7.21 31.23 -21.31
C GLY A 13 7.29 29.96 -20.48
N GLY A 14 7.03 30.10 -19.17
CA GLY A 14 6.95 29.00 -18.24
C GLY A 14 5.77 28.08 -18.57
N ALA A 15 6.05 26.78 -18.62
CA ALA A 15 5.03 25.75 -18.53
C ALA A 15 4.62 25.66 -17.05
N ASP A 16 3.40 26.10 -16.74
CA ASP A 16 2.78 25.82 -15.45
C ASP A 16 2.47 24.32 -15.38
N GLY A 17 3.22 23.63 -14.52
CA GLY A 17 2.97 22.27 -14.11
C GLY A 17 1.65 22.22 -13.34
N THR A 18 0.67 21.52 -13.89
CA THR A 18 -0.52 21.11 -13.15
C THR A 18 -0.11 20.05 -12.14
N GLY A 19 0.09 20.49 -10.89
CA GLY A 19 0.39 19.65 -9.75
C GLY A 19 -0.75 18.66 -9.49
N GLY A 20 -0.46 17.38 -9.73
CA GLY A 20 -1.24 16.27 -9.20
C GLY A 20 -1.22 16.31 -7.67
N THR A 21 -2.32 15.87 -7.07
CA THR A 21 -2.62 15.87 -5.63
C THR A 21 -1.62 15.09 -4.75
N GLY A 22 -0.59 14.45 -5.33
CA GLY A 22 0.50 13.77 -4.62
C GLY A 22 1.59 14.68 -4.03
N GLY A 23 1.69 15.94 -4.48
CA GLY A 23 2.71 16.87 -3.98
C GLY A 23 2.53 17.28 -2.50
N ALA A 24 1.31 17.21 -1.96
CA ALA A 24 1.01 17.70 -0.61
C ALA A 24 1.35 16.70 0.52
N ALA A 25 1.15 15.39 0.30
CA ALA A 25 1.41 14.35 1.31
C ALA A 25 2.80 13.70 1.18
N GLY A 26 3.41 13.74 -0.02
CA GLY A 26 4.70 13.08 -0.26
C GLY A 26 5.87 13.72 0.48
N ALA A 27 5.93 15.05 0.59
CA ALA A 27 7.02 15.73 1.27
C ALA A 27 7.04 15.51 2.80
N PRO A 28 5.90 15.64 3.53
CA PRO A 28 5.82 15.25 4.94
C PRO A 28 6.23 13.79 5.18
N PHE A 29 5.74 12.87 4.35
CA PHE A 29 6.08 11.46 4.43
C PHE A 29 7.59 11.19 4.30
N LEU A 30 8.23 11.74 3.27
CA LEU A 30 9.67 11.56 3.06
C LEU A 30 10.49 12.18 4.20
N ALA A 31 10.05 13.32 4.76
CA ALA A 31 10.68 13.93 5.91
C ALA A 31 10.55 13.05 7.17
N TRP A 32 9.36 12.50 7.42
CA TRP A 32 9.11 11.56 8.51
C TRP A 32 9.99 10.31 8.39
N LEU A 33 10.00 9.66 7.24
CA LEU A 33 10.79 8.44 7.00
C LEU A 33 12.28 8.69 7.22
N ARG A 34 12.81 9.79 6.66
CA ARG A 34 14.22 10.19 6.84
C ARG A 34 14.55 10.52 8.30
N SER A 35 13.64 11.16 9.02
CA SER A 35 13.85 11.49 10.44
C SER A 35 14.00 10.26 11.33
N ARG A 36 13.48 9.12 10.87
CA ARG A 36 13.59 7.80 11.53
C ARG A 36 14.70 6.93 10.97
N GLY A 37 15.60 7.49 10.15
CA GLY A 37 16.71 6.76 9.56
C GLY A 37 16.39 6.04 8.25
N GLY A 38 15.14 6.11 7.78
CA GLY A 38 14.78 5.58 6.47
C GLY A 38 15.42 6.36 5.31
N PHE A 39 15.50 5.69 4.17
CA PHE A 39 16.17 6.18 2.97
C PHE A 39 15.31 5.94 1.74
N VAL A 40 15.32 6.92 0.84
CA VAL A 40 14.77 6.81 -0.51
C VAL A 40 15.81 7.44 -1.44
N HIS A 41 16.24 6.67 -2.43
CA HIS A 41 17.25 7.08 -3.41
C HIS A 41 16.86 8.41 -4.08
N ALA A 42 17.83 9.32 -4.24
CA ALA A 42 17.58 10.67 -4.74
C ALA A 42 16.99 10.69 -6.16
N ASP A 43 17.36 9.70 -6.97
CA ASP A 43 16.87 9.54 -8.34
C ASP A 43 15.58 8.71 -8.42
N ILE A 44 14.84 8.54 -7.33
CA ILE A 44 13.52 7.90 -7.34
C ILE A 44 12.42 8.96 -7.18
N ASP A 45 11.44 8.92 -8.07
CA ASP A 45 10.12 9.50 -7.84
C ASP A 45 9.22 8.44 -7.22
N LEU A 46 8.94 8.57 -5.92
CA LEU A 46 8.09 7.62 -5.19
C LEU A 46 6.59 7.81 -5.48
N PHE A 47 6.21 8.97 -6.02
CA PHE A 47 4.81 9.38 -6.20
C PHE A 47 4.53 9.76 -7.65
N ALA A 48 5.17 9.10 -8.60
CA ALA A 48 4.97 9.36 -10.01
C ALA A 48 3.51 9.06 -10.40
N ASP A 49 2.89 10.00 -11.11
CA ASP A 49 1.56 9.83 -11.69
C ASP A 49 1.67 8.92 -12.92
N MET A 50 0.97 7.79 -12.89
CA MET A 50 0.95 6.81 -13.97
C MET A 50 -0.19 7.05 -14.97
N GLY A 51 -1.02 8.08 -14.74
CA GLY A 51 -2.29 8.27 -15.43
C GLY A 51 -3.42 7.48 -14.76
N GLY A 52 -4.67 7.82 -15.09
CA GLY A 52 -5.85 7.10 -14.58
C GLY A 52 -6.13 7.24 -13.07
N GLY A 53 -5.30 8.02 -12.35
CA GLY A 53 -5.33 8.08 -10.88
C GLY A 53 -4.36 7.10 -10.20
N ASP A 54 -3.67 6.28 -10.99
CA ASP A 54 -2.68 5.34 -10.50
C ASP A 54 -1.36 6.03 -10.17
N ARG A 55 -0.67 5.47 -9.18
CA ARG A 55 0.66 5.92 -8.75
C ARG A 55 1.67 4.81 -8.99
N GLY A 56 2.91 5.20 -9.19
CA GLY A 56 4.02 4.27 -9.32
C GLY A 56 5.32 4.92 -8.89
N VAL A 57 6.36 4.09 -8.92
CA VAL A 57 7.72 4.51 -8.59
C VAL A 57 8.53 4.54 -9.87
N VAL A 58 9.18 5.66 -10.19
CA VAL A 58 9.91 5.86 -11.45
C VAL A 58 11.31 6.38 -11.18
N ALA A 59 12.29 5.87 -11.93
CA ALA A 59 13.65 6.38 -11.89
C ALA A 59 13.75 7.73 -12.62
N ARG A 60 14.31 8.76 -11.98
CA ARG A 60 14.58 10.08 -12.57
C ARG A 60 15.91 10.14 -13.33
N ALA A 61 16.84 9.24 -13.00
CA ALA A 61 18.12 9.04 -13.65
C ALA A 61 18.41 7.54 -13.78
N ASP A 62 19.49 7.18 -14.48
CA ASP A 62 19.95 5.80 -14.52
C ASP A 62 20.44 5.36 -13.12
N ILE A 63 20.00 4.20 -12.64
CA ILE A 63 20.37 3.61 -11.35
C ILE A 63 21.07 2.28 -11.61
N ALA A 64 22.23 2.06 -11.02
CA ALA A 64 22.99 0.84 -11.25
C ALA A 64 22.43 -0.36 -10.47
N LYS A 65 22.67 -1.56 -11.00
CA LYS A 65 22.40 -2.81 -10.30
C LYS A 65 23.05 -2.83 -8.90
N GLY A 66 22.27 -3.29 -7.92
CA GLY A 66 22.71 -3.52 -6.54
C GLY A 66 22.56 -2.31 -5.62
N GLU A 67 22.24 -1.13 -6.16
CA GLU A 67 21.98 0.06 -5.37
C GLU A 67 20.74 -0.09 -4.48
N ASN A 68 20.77 0.54 -3.31
CA ASN A 68 19.63 0.62 -2.42
C ASN A 68 18.65 1.66 -2.98
N LEU A 69 17.43 1.23 -3.28
CA LEU A 69 16.36 2.11 -3.77
C LEU A 69 15.62 2.73 -2.57
N VAL A 70 15.28 1.89 -1.61
CA VAL A 70 14.59 2.26 -0.37
C VAL A 70 15.15 1.43 0.78
N ILE A 71 15.43 2.06 1.93
CA ILE A 71 15.70 1.37 3.20
C ILE A 71 14.69 1.85 4.24
N VAL A 72 14.06 0.90 4.93
CA VAL A 72 13.00 1.16 5.90
C VAL A 72 13.33 0.44 7.20
N PRO A 73 13.73 1.16 8.25
CA PRO A 73 13.84 0.62 9.61
C PRO A 73 12.54 -0.09 10.03
N THR A 74 12.65 -1.21 10.75
CA THR A 74 11.45 -1.98 11.14
C THR A 74 10.53 -1.21 12.10
N ASP A 75 11.03 -0.22 12.83
CA ASP A 75 10.26 0.69 13.69
C ASP A 75 9.38 1.69 12.90
N CYS A 76 9.61 1.84 11.59
CA CYS A 76 8.77 2.58 10.67
C CYS A 76 7.63 1.72 10.11
N CYS A 77 7.77 0.39 10.15
CA CYS A 77 6.79 -0.53 9.64
C CYS A 77 5.63 -0.73 10.63
N MET A 78 4.42 -0.93 10.11
CA MET A 78 3.30 -1.38 10.94
C MET A 78 3.14 -2.89 10.78
N HIS A 79 3.34 -3.63 11.86
CA HIS A 79 3.08 -5.07 11.94
C HIS A 79 2.56 -5.43 13.34
N LEU A 80 1.81 -6.51 13.44
CA LEU A 80 1.38 -7.07 14.72
C LEU A 80 2.23 -8.32 15.02
N PRO A 81 3.26 -8.22 15.88
CA PRO A 81 4.17 -9.33 16.14
C PRO A 81 3.48 -10.49 16.86
N ALA A 82 4.05 -11.69 16.80
CA ALA A 82 3.53 -12.88 17.49
C ALA A 82 3.55 -12.75 19.02
N ASP A 83 4.56 -12.10 19.60
CA ASP A 83 4.70 -11.91 21.05
C ASP A 83 4.68 -10.41 21.43
N GLU A 84 4.22 -10.09 22.65
CA GLU A 84 4.23 -8.72 23.15
C GLU A 84 5.65 -8.18 23.33
N SER A 85 6.62 -9.04 23.63
CA SER A 85 8.03 -8.68 23.81
C SER A 85 8.71 -8.21 22.52
N ASP A 86 8.15 -8.53 21.36
CA ASP A 86 8.66 -8.15 20.03
C ASP A 86 8.04 -6.84 19.50
N LEU A 87 7.23 -6.15 20.32
CA LEU A 87 6.67 -4.85 19.94
C LEU A 87 7.79 -3.81 19.76
N SER A 88 7.80 -3.15 18.62
CA SER A 88 8.70 -2.03 18.32
C SER A 88 8.40 -0.80 19.19
N ASP A 89 9.35 0.13 19.27
CA ASP A 89 9.14 1.47 19.83
C ASP A 89 9.40 2.53 18.74
N PRO A 90 8.40 3.34 18.34
CA PRO A 90 7.03 3.36 18.85
C PRO A 90 6.16 2.22 18.30
N ALA A 91 5.44 1.54 19.18
CA ALA A 91 4.43 0.56 18.80
C ALA A 91 3.14 1.27 18.34
N PRO A 92 2.41 0.71 17.36
CA PRO A 92 1.03 1.12 17.12
C PRO A 92 0.18 0.98 18.40
N ARG A 93 -0.66 1.98 18.67
CA ARG A 93 -1.46 2.17 19.90
C ARG A 93 -2.27 0.93 20.30
N ALA A 94 -2.86 0.25 19.32
CA ALA A 94 -3.66 -0.94 19.57
C ALA A 94 -2.83 -2.25 19.63
N ALA A 95 -1.56 -2.25 19.21
CA ALA A 95 -0.79 -3.48 19.04
C ALA A 95 -0.68 -4.30 20.33
N ARG A 96 -0.33 -3.65 21.46
CA ARG A 96 -0.27 -4.32 22.78
C ARG A 96 -1.62 -4.92 23.20
N HIS A 97 -2.72 -4.25 22.92
CA HIS A 97 -4.04 -4.80 23.24
C HIS A 97 -4.38 -6.00 22.36
N LEU A 98 -4.08 -5.92 21.06
CA LEU A 98 -4.40 -6.96 20.09
C LEU A 98 -3.56 -8.23 20.32
N VAL A 99 -2.26 -8.07 20.57
CA VAL A 99 -1.32 -9.20 20.79
C VAL A 99 -1.67 -10.01 22.04
N THR A 100 -2.18 -9.35 23.08
CA THR A 100 -2.56 -9.96 24.37
C THR A 100 -4.03 -10.38 24.45
N SER A 101 -4.82 -10.12 23.40
CA SER A 101 -6.26 -10.40 23.40
C SER A 101 -6.58 -11.90 23.29
N SER A 102 -7.70 -12.32 23.90
CA SER A 102 -8.20 -13.69 23.81
C SER A 102 -9.71 -13.70 23.48
N PRO A 103 -10.14 -14.34 22.37
CA PRO A 103 -9.30 -14.93 21.34
C PRO A 103 -8.53 -13.85 20.57
N ARG A 104 -7.30 -14.18 20.18
CA ARG A 104 -6.45 -13.30 19.39
C ARG A 104 -6.99 -13.16 17.96
N PRO A 105 -7.01 -11.96 17.37
CA PRO A 105 -7.40 -11.80 15.97
C PRO A 105 -6.39 -12.50 15.05
N SER A 106 -6.83 -12.86 13.84
CA SER A 106 -5.91 -13.31 12.79
C SER A 106 -4.89 -12.20 12.46
N PRO A 107 -3.72 -12.53 11.88
CA PRO A 107 -2.73 -11.51 11.49
C PRO A 107 -3.32 -10.39 10.62
N PHE A 108 -4.20 -10.75 9.68
CA PHE A 108 -4.90 -9.79 8.83
C PHE A 108 -5.84 -8.88 9.62
N LEU A 109 -6.77 -9.47 10.39
CA LEU A 109 -7.72 -8.69 11.19
C LEU A 109 -7.01 -7.81 12.23
N GLY A 110 -5.95 -8.32 12.86
CA GLY A 110 -5.11 -7.57 13.78
C GLY A 110 -4.47 -6.35 13.12
N SER A 111 -3.93 -6.52 11.91
CA SER A 111 -3.36 -5.43 11.12
C SER A 111 -4.40 -4.37 10.75
N VAL A 112 -5.61 -4.80 10.35
CA VAL A 112 -6.73 -3.88 10.05
C VAL A 112 -7.13 -3.07 11.28
N LEU A 113 -7.35 -3.73 12.43
CA LEU A 113 -7.72 -3.06 13.68
C LEU A 113 -6.63 -2.08 14.15
N MET A 114 -5.35 -2.46 13.97
CA MET A 114 -4.21 -1.62 14.28
C MET A 114 -4.18 -0.35 13.42
N VAL A 115 -4.35 -0.47 12.11
CA VAL A 115 -4.41 0.68 11.20
C VAL A 115 -5.62 1.57 11.49
N MET A 116 -6.80 0.99 11.77
CA MET A 116 -7.98 1.75 12.20
C MET A 116 -7.71 2.58 13.47
N SER A 117 -6.99 2.01 14.44
CA SER A 117 -6.62 2.71 15.69
C SER A 117 -5.67 3.87 15.44
N GLU A 118 -4.69 3.72 14.53
CA GLU A 118 -3.76 4.79 14.19
C GLU A 118 -4.43 5.90 13.38
N LEU A 119 -5.28 5.54 12.41
CA LEU A 119 -6.07 6.52 11.65
C LEU A 119 -6.98 7.35 12.56
N ALA A 120 -7.60 6.71 13.55
CA ALA A 120 -8.45 7.38 14.53
C ALA A 120 -7.67 8.27 15.51
N ALA A 121 -6.35 8.08 15.65
CA ALA A 121 -5.48 8.96 16.44
C ALA A 121 -5.11 10.24 15.68
N GLY A 122 -5.35 10.29 14.37
CA GLY A 122 -5.01 11.44 13.54
C GLY A 122 -3.53 11.80 13.65
N ARG A 123 -3.24 13.06 14.03
CA ARG A 123 -1.86 13.58 14.15
C ARG A 123 -1.11 13.08 15.38
N ASP A 124 -1.81 12.49 16.36
CA ASP A 124 -1.18 11.89 17.53
C ASP A 124 -0.57 10.51 17.21
N SER A 125 -0.90 9.95 16.03
CA SER A 125 -0.26 8.73 15.55
C SER A 125 1.22 8.99 15.19
N PRO A 126 2.15 8.16 15.68
CA PRO A 126 3.54 8.18 15.23
C PRO A 126 3.71 7.79 13.76
N PHE A 127 2.67 7.22 13.13
CA PHE A 127 2.62 6.79 11.74
C PHE A 127 1.74 7.72 10.88
N SER A 128 1.30 8.87 11.40
CA SER A 128 0.35 9.76 10.74
C SER A 128 0.79 10.21 9.34
N ASP A 129 2.07 10.56 9.16
CA ASP A 129 2.62 10.97 7.87
C ASP A 129 2.66 9.81 6.85
N TYR A 130 2.93 8.58 7.31
CA TYR A 130 2.83 7.38 6.47
C TYR A 130 1.38 7.12 6.06
N LEU A 131 0.46 7.12 7.02
CA LEU A 131 -0.96 6.86 6.76
C LEU A 131 -1.59 7.92 5.85
N ALA A 132 -1.11 9.17 5.90
CA ALA A 132 -1.53 10.25 5.00
C ALA A 132 -0.99 10.10 3.56
N ALA A 133 0.09 9.35 3.35
CA ALA A 133 0.66 9.10 2.03
C ALA A 133 -0.04 7.95 1.29
N LEU A 134 -0.71 7.06 2.04
CA LEU A 134 -1.48 5.96 1.48
C LEU A 134 -2.69 6.45 0.66
N PRO A 135 -3.14 5.69 -0.33
CA PRO A 135 -4.33 6.04 -1.10
C PRO A 135 -5.58 6.04 -0.22
N ASP A 136 -6.47 6.99 -0.48
CA ASP A 136 -7.74 7.09 0.23
C ASP A 136 -8.73 6.00 -0.14
N ASP A 137 -8.61 5.48 -1.35
CA ASP A 137 -9.46 4.43 -1.91
C ASP A 137 -8.61 3.40 -2.66
N VAL A 138 -9.01 2.14 -2.56
CA VAL A 138 -8.35 1.01 -3.21
C VAL A 138 -9.43 0.08 -3.74
N ASN A 139 -9.31 -0.27 -5.03
CA ASN A 139 -10.38 -0.95 -5.75
C ASN A 139 -10.38 -2.48 -5.56
N CYS A 140 -10.17 -2.99 -4.34
CA CYS A 140 -10.21 -4.45 -4.14
C CYS A 140 -11.67 -4.95 -4.00
N VAL A 141 -11.88 -6.23 -4.32
CA VAL A 141 -13.21 -6.86 -4.34
C VAL A 141 -13.94 -6.75 -3.01
N LEU A 142 -13.22 -6.67 -1.88
CA LEU A 142 -13.84 -6.49 -0.56
C LEU A 142 -14.72 -5.23 -0.50
N GLY A 143 -14.27 -4.13 -1.12
CA GLY A 143 -14.97 -2.85 -1.20
C GLY A 143 -16.06 -2.76 -2.27
N TRP A 144 -16.13 -3.72 -3.20
CA TRP A 144 -17.09 -3.69 -4.30
C TRP A 144 -18.55 -3.82 -3.83
N SER A 145 -19.43 -3.15 -4.56
CA SER A 145 -20.87 -3.27 -4.44
C SER A 145 -21.34 -4.69 -4.79
N GLN A 146 -22.56 -5.04 -4.35
CA GLN A 146 -23.15 -6.34 -4.70
C GLN A 146 -23.34 -6.49 -6.21
N ALA A 147 -23.66 -5.41 -6.93
CA ALA A 147 -23.81 -5.45 -8.37
C ALA A 147 -22.49 -5.76 -9.09
N GLU A 148 -21.38 -5.20 -8.62
CA GLU A 148 -20.04 -5.50 -9.16
C GLU A 148 -19.61 -6.94 -8.82
N LYS A 149 -19.89 -7.41 -7.60
CA LYS A 149 -19.63 -8.81 -7.21
C LYS A 149 -20.47 -9.79 -8.01
N ASP A 150 -21.69 -9.42 -8.37
CA ASP A 150 -22.58 -10.26 -9.18
C ASP A 150 -22.04 -10.48 -10.61
N GLU A 151 -21.21 -9.58 -11.14
CA GLU A 151 -20.52 -9.76 -12.43
C GLU A 151 -19.41 -10.82 -12.35
N LEU A 152 -18.95 -11.18 -11.15
CA LEU A 152 -17.96 -12.25 -10.94
C LEU A 152 -18.59 -13.65 -10.92
N LYS A 153 -19.92 -13.75 -11.05
CA LYS A 153 -20.63 -15.03 -10.99
C LYS A 153 -20.11 -16.01 -12.05
N GLY A 154 -19.83 -17.24 -11.63
CA GLY A 154 -19.25 -18.28 -12.48
C GLY A 154 -17.73 -18.18 -12.71
N THR A 155 -17.05 -17.22 -12.08
CA THR A 155 -15.59 -17.23 -11.97
C THR A 155 -15.15 -18.02 -10.72
N THR A 156 -13.85 -18.29 -10.57
CA THR A 156 -13.29 -18.84 -9.33
C THR A 156 -13.37 -17.87 -8.14
N ILE A 157 -13.69 -16.58 -8.39
CA ILE A 157 -13.88 -15.54 -7.38
C ILE A 157 -15.36 -15.46 -6.93
N ASP A 158 -16.29 -16.18 -7.58
CA ASP A 158 -17.70 -16.20 -7.20
C ASP A 158 -17.86 -16.80 -5.81
N ASP A 159 -17.91 -15.92 -4.81
CA ASP A 159 -17.88 -16.28 -3.41
C ASP A 159 -19.28 -16.29 -2.77
N SER A 160 -20.31 -16.55 -3.59
CA SER A 160 -21.73 -16.54 -3.18
C SER A 160 -22.09 -17.55 -2.07
N THR A 161 -21.14 -18.36 -1.61
CA THR A 161 -21.29 -19.33 -0.51
C THR A 161 -20.54 -18.93 0.77
N GLN A 162 -19.70 -17.89 0.75
CA GLN A 162 -18.97 -17.43 1.94
C GLN A 162 -19.73 -16.39 2.74
N ARG A 163 -19.29 -16.28 3.99
CA ARG A 163 -19.75 -15.29 4.95
C ARG A 163 -19.52 -13.88 4.41
N SER A 164 -20.55 -13.04 4.45
CA SER A 164 -20.42 -11.65 3.97
C SER A 164 -19.49 -10.85 4.88
N ALA A 165 -18.82 -9.84 4.30
CA ALA A 165 -17.97 -8.94 5.07
C ALA A 165 -18.74 -8.18 6.18
N GLY A 166 -20.03 -7.93 5.98
CA GLY A 166 -20.91 -7.37 7.00
C GLY A 166 -21.13 -8.30 8.20
N GLU A 167 -21.32 -9.60 7.96
CA GLU A 167 -21.45 -10.59 9.03
C GLU A 167 -20.14 -10.80 9.79
N ALA A 168 -19.00 -10.81 9.09
CA ALA A 168 -17.68 -10.88 9.72
C ALA A 168 -17.42 -9.66 10.60
N TYR A 169 -17.73 -8.45 10.09
CA TYR A 169 -17.64 -7.21 10.87
C TYR A 169 -18.51 -7.27 12.13
N ALA A 170 -19.78 -7.66 11.99
CA ALA A 170 -20.72 -7.68 13.11
C ALA A 170 -20.31 -8.64 14.23
N SER A 171 -19.72 -9.79 13.90
CA SER A 171 -19.32 -10.77 14.92
C SER A 171 -17.91 -10.58 15.48
N GLU A 172 -16.96 -10.09 14.69
CA GLU A 172 -15.55 -10.09 15.08
C GLU A 172 -14.98 -8.69 15.31
N VAL A 173 -15.40 -7.70 14.52
CA VAL A 173 -14.82 -6.35 14.54
C VAL A 173 -15.58 -5.47 15.52
N ALA A 174 -16.91 -5.37 15.36
CA ALA A 174 -17.74 -4.46 16.14
C ALA A 174 -17.62 -4.68 17.66
N PRO A 175 -17.59 -5.93 18.19
CA PRO A 175 -17.41 -6.14 19.63
C PRO A 175 -16.04 -5.67 20.14
N ARG A 176 -14.97 -5.81 19.34
CA ARG A 176 -13.61 -5.41 19.73
C ARG A 176 -13.43 -3.91 19.76
N VAL A 177 -13.92 -3.25 18.71
CA VAL A 177 -13.94 -1.79 18.59
C VAL A 177 -14.75 -1.18 19.75
N ALA A 178 -15.95 -1.70 20.02
CA ALA A 178 -16.81 -1.20 21.09
C ALA A 178 -16.23 -1.39 22.49
N ALA A 179 -15.38 -2.41 22.71
CA ALA A 179 -14.76 -2.69 24.01
C ALA A 179 -13.65 -1.71 24.39
N ARG A 180 -13.07 -0.98 23.40
CA ARG A 180 -11.93 -0.08 23.59
C ARG A 180 -12.14 1.25 22.86
N PRO A 181 -13.10 2.08 23.31
CA PRO A 181 -13.36 3.38 22.70
C PRO A 181 -12.19 4.37 22.83
N ASP A 182 -11.22 4.09 23.71
CA ASP A 182 -9.96 4.81 23.84
C ASP A 182 -8.98 4.56 22.68
N LEU A 183 -9.05 3.37 22.06
CA LEU A 183 -8.28 2.99 20.87
C LEU A 183 -9.08 3.26 19.58
N TRP A 184 -10.37 2.99 19.60
CA TRP A 184 -11.29 3.17 18.47
C TRP A 184 -12.46 4.07 18.87
N PRO A 185 -12.27 5.39 18.89
CA PRO A 185 -13.34 6.32 19.25
C PRO A 185 -14.54 6.21 18.28
N PRO A 186 -15.78 6.37 18.77
CA PRO A 186 -16.95 6.37 17.90
C PRO A 186 -16.87 7.43 16.78
N ALA A 187 -17.45 7.14 15.62
CA ALA A 187 -17.37 8.00 14.42
C ALA A 187 -17.74 9.49 14.64
N ALA A 188 -18.63 9.79 15.59
CA ALA A 188 -18.97 11.17 15.96
C ALA A 188 -17.81 11.94 16.62
N ALA A 189 -16.88 11.26 17.29
CA ALA A 189 -15.66 11.83 17.85
C ALA A 189 -14.55 11.92 16.79
N ALA A 190 -14.39 10.89 15.93
CA ALA A 190 -13.39 10.89 14.86
C ALA A 190 -13.65 11.96 13.77
N SER A 191 -14.93 12.25 13.47
CA SER A 191 -15.32 13.27 12.48
C SER A 191 -15.09 14.71 12.97
N ALA A 192 -15.01 14.94 14.28
CA ALA A 192 -14.78 16.26 14.85
C ALA A 192 -13.34 16.77 14.64
N GLU A 193 -12.37 15.86 14.48
CA GLU A 193 -10.96 16.21 14.20
C GLU A 193 -10.65 16.34 12.70
N ARG A 194 -11.46 15.75 11.80
CA ARG A 194 -11.25 15.79 10.34
C ARG A 194 -11.91 16.97 9.61
N ALA A 195 -12.54 17.92 10.30
CA ALA A 195 -13.43 18.90 9.67
C ALA A 195 -12.75 20.15 9.06
N ALA A 196 -12.96 20.36 7.74
CA ALA A 196 -13.37 21.64 7.11
C ALA A 196 -13.83 21.45 5.63
N PRO A 197 -14.71 22.30 5.05
CA PRO A 197 -15.76 23.14 5.63
C PRO A 197 -17.17 22.53 5.46
N ALA A 198 -18.11 23.16 6.14
CA ALA A 198 -19.46 22.70 6.46
C ALA A 198 -20.34 22.37 5.24
N GLY A 199 -21.15 21.31 5.37
CA GLY A 199 -22.28 21.17 4.47
C GLY A 199 -23.03 19.86 4.39
N THR A 200 -23.15 19.02 5.43
CA THR A 200 -24.31 18.11 5.54
C THR A 200 -24.39 17.49 6.93
N LYS A 201 -25.50 17.76 7.63
CA LYS A 201 -25.89 17.01 8.83
C LYS A 201 -26.74 15.83 8.37
N THR A 202 -26.27 14.61 8.55
CA THR A 202 -27.12 13.42 8.54
C THR A 202 -27.29 12.96 9.99
N ALA A 203 -28.55 12.87 10.42
CA ALA A 203 -28.95 12.50 11.76
C ALA A 203 -29.33 11.01 11.82
N GLY A 204 -28.87 10.32 12.86
CA GLY A 204 -29.54 9.16 13.45
C GLY A 204 -29.25 7.79 12.82
N GLY A 205 -28.56 6.92 13.57
CA GLY A 205 -28.50 5.47 13.32
C GLY A 205 -27.30 4.95 12.53
N SER A 206 -26.39 5.81 12.06
CA SER A 206 -25.33 5.43 11.12
C SER A 206 -24.10 4.76 11.74
N GLY A 207 -23.93 4.75 13.07
CA GLY A 207 -22.67 4.33 13.70
C GLY A 207 -22.20 2.92 13.34
N GLY A 208 -23.12 1.98 13.12
CA GLY A 208 -22.79 0.63 12.65
C GLY A 208 -22.38 0.57 11.17
N LEU A 209 -23.01 1.40 10.33
CA LEU A 209 -22.71 1.49 8.89
C LEU A 209 -21.41 2.26 8.63
N ASP A 210 -21.14 3.30 9.42
CA ASP A 210 -19.92 4.10 9.34
C ASP A 210 -18.71 3.25 9.78
N GLY A 211 -18.85 2.47 10.86
CA GLY A 211 -17.80 1.54 11.28
C GLY A 211 -17.54 0.40 10.29
N LEU A 212 -18.60 -0.14 9.65
CA LEU A 212 -18.44 -1.14 8.58
C LEU A 212 -17.71 -0.55 7.37
N ARG A 213 -18.06 0.67 6.95
CA ARG A 213 -17.39 1.35 5.83
C ARG A 213 -15.91 1.59 6.11
N GLU A 214 -15.59 2.07 7.31
CA GLU A 214 -14.20 2.27 7.73
C GLU A 214 -13.43 0.94 7.76
N PHE A 215 -14.02 -0.11 8.34
CA PHE A 215 -13.44 -1.45 8.32
C PHE A 215 -13.15 -1.94 6.90
N LEU A 216 -14.13 -1.85 5.98
CA LEU A 216 -13.95 -2.29 4.60
C LEU A 216 -12.85 -1.50 3.89
N ARG A 217 -12.81 -0.17 4.07
CA ARG A 217 -11.76 0.70 3.51
C ARG A 217 -10.37 0.27 4.00
N VAL A 218 -10.20 0.13 5.30
CA VAL A 218 -8.89 -0.21 5.89
C VAL A 218 -8.50 -1.65 5.57
N ALA A 219 -9.45 -2.59 5.59
CA ALA A 219 -9.21 -3.97 5.19
C ALA A 219 -8.75 -4.06 3.73
N SER A 220 -9.38 -3.31 2.83
CA SER A 220 -8.97 -3.23 1.42
C SER A 220 -7.55 -2.67 1.27
N LEU A 221 -7.21 -1.65 2.08
CA LEU A 221 -5.87 -1.04 2.08
C LEU A 221 -4.80 -2.01 2.60
N VAL A 222 -5.08 -2.72 3.69
CA VAL A 222 -4.15 -3.74 4.23
C VAL A 222 -4.00 -4.88 3.23
N GLN A 223 -5.11 -5.34 2.63
CA GLN A 223 -5.09 -6.44 1.67
C GLN A 223 -4.22 -6.14 0.44
N SER A 224 -4.27 -4.90 -0.06
CA SER A 224 -3.54 -4.50 -1.26
C SER A 224 -2.09 -4.08 -1.01
N ARG A 225 -1.67 -3.86 0.24
CA ARG A 225 -0.35 -3.27 0.55
C ARG A 225 0.49 -4.04 1.55
N ALA A 226 -0.11 -4.94 2.31
CA ALA A 226 0.63 -5.70 3.32
C ALA A 226 1.47 -6.80 2.65
N PHE A 227 2.75 -6.83 3.02
CA PHE A 227 3.68 -7.88 2.65
C PHE A 227 3.52 -9.06 3.59
N HIS A 228 3.35 -10.25 3.02
CA HIS A 228 3.39 -11.50 3.77
C HIS A 228 4.84 -11.94 3.90
N MET A 229 5.36 -11.90 5.12
CA MET A 229 6.70 -12.35 5.46
C MET A 229 6.59 -13.70 6.17
N GLU A 230 7.42 -14.67 5.79
CA GLU A 230 7.54 -15.90 6.58
C GLU A 230 8.02 -15.54 8.00
N ALA A 231 7.33 -16.06 9.01
CA ALA A 231 7.76 -15.88 10.39
C ALA A 231 9.16 -16.49 10.57
N GLN A 232 10.06 -15.78 11.25
CA GLN A 232 11.41 -16.25 11.52
C GLN A 232 11.73 -16.09 13.00
N ASN A 233 12.29 -17.15 13.59
CA ASN A 233 12.77 -17.11 14.95
C ASN A 233 14.02 -16.22 15.03
N TRP A 234 13.94 -15.07 15.69
CA TRP A 234 15.04 -14.09 15.70
C TRP A 234 16.34 -14.62 16.33
N ILE A 235 16.27 -15.59 17.26
CA ILE A 235 17.45 -16.17 17.92
C ILE A 235 18.13 -17.20 17.02
N THR A 236 17.35 -18.03 16.34
CA THR A 236 17.85 -19.20 15.61
C THR A 236 17.89 -19.02 14.10
N GLY A 237 17.24 -17.99 13.57
CA GLY A 237 17.05 -17.74 12.14
C GLY A 237 16.16 -18.79 11.45
N VAL A 238 15.52 -19.68 12.20
CA VAL A 238 14.70 -20.76 11.65
C VAL A 238 13.34 -20.21 11.24
N ARG A 239 12.89 -20.56 10.03
CA ARG A 239 11.53 -20.28 9.55
C ARG A 239 10.52 -21.01 10.44
N GLU A 240 9.58 -20.26 10.99
CA GLU A 240 8.49 -20.77 11.81
C GLU A 240 7.21 -20.93 10.97
N GLU A 241 6.28 -21.78 11.43
CA GLU A 241 4.95 -21.85 10.83
C GLU A 241 4.18 -20.56 11.11
N GLY A 242 3.95 -19.77 10.07
CA GLY A 242 3.17 -18.55 10.17
C GLY A 242 3.59 -17.51 9.13
N THR A 243 2.71 -16.55 8.91
CA THR A 243 3.00 -15.35 8.11
C THR A 243 2.77 -14.12 8.97
N GLU A 244 3.77 -13.25 8.99
CA GLU A 244 3.66 -11.92 9.55
C GLU A 244 3.27 -10.96 8.43
N LEU A 245 2.38 -10.02 8.75
CA LEU A 245 1.93 -8.98 7.81
C LEU A 245 2.59 -7.67 8.15
N PHE A 246 3.30 -7.11 7.17
CA PHE A 246 3.96 -5.82 7.28
C PHE A 246 3.38 -4.83 6.29
N LEU A 247 2.96 -3.68 6.79
CA LEU A 247 2.91 -2.46 6.00
C LEU A 247 4.28 -1.81 6.06
N ILE A 248 4.96 -1.73 4.90
CA ILE A 248 6.34 -1.29 4.78
C ILE A 248 6.35 0.04 4.01
N PRO A 249 6.46 1.19 4.71
CA PRO A 249 6.38 2.50 4.07
C PRO A 249 7.34 2.66 2.89
N ALA A 250 6.88 3.34 1.82
CA ALA A 250 7.60 3.55 0.56
C ALA A 250 7.79 2.30 -0.29
N ILE A 251 8.10 1.15 0.30
CA ILE A 251 8.19 -0.13 -0.42
C ILE A 251 6.81 -0.56 -0.94
N ASP A 252 5.77 -0.31 -0.16
CA ASP A 252 4.37 -0.53 -0.55
C ASP A 252 3.86 0.37 -1.68
N MET A 253 4.64 1.36 -2.13
CA MET A 253 4.32 2.20 -3.30
C MET A 253 4.78 1.57 -4.61
N ILE A 254 5.62 0.53 -4.56
CA ILE A 254 6.19 -0.12 -5.74
C ILE A 254 5.16 -1.08 -6.33
N ASN A 255 4.88 -0.92 -7.63
CA ASN A 255 3.89 -1.70 -8.34
C ASN A 255 4.36 -3.12 -8.66
N HIS A 256 3.38 -3.99 -8.88
CA HIS A 256 3.57 -5.36 -9.34
C HIS A 256 3.87 -5.45 -10.84
N SER A 257 4.59 -6.49 -11.24
CA SER A 257 4.59 -7.00 -12.62
C SER A 257 4.57 -8.54 -12.62
N THR A 258 3.64 -9.16 -13.34
CA THR A 258 3.64 -10.61 -13.61
C THR A 258 4.74 -10.99 -14.58
N ASP A 259 5.18 -10.05 -15.44
CA ASP A 259 6.30 -10.24 -16.36
C ASP A 259 7.66 -10.14 -15.63
N PRO A 260 8.44 -11.24 -15.53
CA PRO A 260 9.75 -11.23 -14.90
C PRO A 260 10.78 -10.33 -15.58
N ALA A 261 10.65 -10.07 -16.89
CA ALA A 261 11.59 -9.22 -17.63
C ALA A 261 11.46 -7.73 -17.28
N ARG A 262 10.27 -7.31 -16.83
CA ARG A 262 10.01 -5.93 -16.41
C ARG A 262 10.38 -5.68 -14.95
N ARG A 263 10.39 -6.72 -14.11
CA ARG A 263 10.85 -6.62 -12.71
C ARG A 263 12.30 -6.16 -12.66
N ASN A 264 12.59 -5.29 -11.71
CA ASN A 264 13.93 -4.73 -11.54
C ASN A 264 14.31 -4.55 -10.07
N THR A 265 13.56 -5.16 -9.15
CA THR A 265 13.79 -5.03 -7.71
C THR A 265 13.57 -6.29 -6.90
N SER A 266 14.33 -6.40 -5.81
CA SER A 266 14.17 -7.43 -4.78
C SER A 266 14.10 -6.82 -3.38
N LEU A 267 13.19 -7.36 -2.56
CA LEU A 267 13.00 -7.00 -1.16
C LEU A 267 13.86 -7.90 -0.26
N HIS A 268 14.60 -7.30 0.65
CA HIS A 268 15.45 -7.99 1.63
C HIS A 268 15.08 -7.52 3.03
N LYS A 269 14.93 -8.46 3.97
CA LYS A 269 14.81 -8.19 5.40
C LYS A 269 16.13 -8.47 6.08
N PHE A 270 16.61 -7.55 6.91
CA PHE A 270 17.81 -7.69 7.72
C PHE A 270 17.42 -7.59 9.19
N ASP A 271 17.45 -8.70 9.91
CA ASP A 271 17.13 -8.78 11.35
C ASP A 271 18.40 -8.78 12.22
N VAL A 272 19.42 -8.03 11.78
CA VAL A 272 20.71 -7.96 12.47
C VAL A 272 21.18 -6.51 12.54
N ARG A 273 21.74 -6.14 13.68
CA ARG A 273 22.31 -4.81 13.87
C ARG A 273 23.52 -4.64 12.94
N MET A 274 23.44 -3.69 12.00
CA MET A 274 24.54 -3.42 11.08
C MET A 274 24.60 -1.95 10.66
N GLU A 275 25.80 -1.54 10.27
CA GLU A 275 26.06 -0.25 9.66
C GLU A 275 25.89 -0.35 8.14
N VAL A 276 25.13 0.60 7.57
CA VAL A 276 24.86 0.69 6.14
C VAL A 276 25.19 2.09 5.68
N GLU A 277 25.91 2.21 4.56
CA GLU A 277 26.17 3.48 3.92
C GLU A 277 24.94 3.92 3.11
N VAL A 278 24.44 5.11 3.43
CA VAL A 278 23.25 5.74 2.86
C VAL A 278 23.58 7.20 2.57
N ASP A 279 23.52 7.63 1.31
CA ASP A 279 23.87 9.00 0.90
C ASP A 279 25.24 9.49 1.43
N GLY A 280 26.24 8.60 1.42
CA GLY A 280 27.59 8.90 1.93
C GLY A 280 27.66 9.07 3.45
N ARG A 281 26.63 8.62 4.18
CA ARG A 281 26.59 8.58 5.64
C ARG A 281 26.42 7.16 6.12
N ASN A 282 27.16 6.80 7.16
CA ASN A 282 26.97 5.51 7.82
C ASN A 282 25.85 5.61 8.84
N VAL A 283 24.81 4.79 8.66
CA VAL A 283 23.66 4.69 9.57
C VAL A 283 23.63 3.28 10.13
N VAL A 284 23.46 3.17 11.46
CA VAL A 284 23.33 1.87 12.13
C VAL A 284 21.85 1.55 12.28
N PHE A 285 21.44 0.41 11.73
CA PHE A 285 20.09 -0.13 11.87
C PHE A 285 20.14 -1.36 12.78
N ASP A 286 19.15 -1.52 13.66
CA ASP A 286 18.97 -2.74 14.45
C ASP A 286 18.30 -3.84 13.63
N ALA A 287 17.27 -3.48 12.87
CA ALA A 287 16.66 -4.29 11.82
C ALA A 287 16.01 -3.37 10.77
N PHE A 288 15.98 -3.80 9.51
CA PHE A 288 15.42 -3.00 8.41
C PHE A 288 15.03 -3.85 7.21
N PHE A 289 14.18 -3.27 6.36
CA PHE A 289 13.92 -3.74 5.00
C PHE A 289 14.72 -2.91 4.00
N ALA A 290 15.24 -3.54 2.96
CA ALA A 290 15.85 -2.85 1.84
C ALA A 290 15.26 -3.35 0.52
N MET A 291 14.78 -2.42 -0.30
CA MET A 291 14.47 -2.66 -1.70
C MET A 291 15.71 -2.31 -2.53
N LYS A 292 16.20 -3.28 -3.30
CA LYS A 292 17.44 -3.12 -4.10
C LYS A 292 17.16 -3.29 -5.58
N ALA A 293 17.96 -2.61 -6.41
CA ALA A 293 17.94 -2.81 -7.85
C ALA A 293 18.57 -4.16 -8.23
N ASP A 294 17.83 -5.02 -8.94
CA ASP A 294 18.33 -6.34 -9.40
C ASP A 294 19.11 -6.25 -10.72
N ARG A 295 18.90 -5.16 -11.44
CA ARG A 295 19.57 -4.80 -12.69
C ARG A 295 19.64 -3.29 -12.81
N ASP A 296 20.36 -2.79 -13.82
CA ASP A 296 20.35 -1.38 -14.15
C ASP A 296 18.91 -0.95 -14.52
N ILE A 297 18.50 0.20 -14.00
CA ILE A 297 17.19 0.83 -14.22
C ILE A 297 17.44 2.15 -14.95
N ARG A 298 16.81 2.35 -16.11
CA ARG A 298 17.04 3.57 -16.88
C ARG A 298 16.20 4.74 -16.39
N ALA A 299 16.66 5.96 -16.64
CA ALA A 299 15.86 7.17 -16.46
C ALA A 299 14.50 7.04 -17.18
N GLY A 300 13.42 7.34 -16.46
CA GLY A 300 12.03 7.21 -16.91
C GLY A 300 11.45 5.80 -16.80
N GLU A 301 12.25 4.80 -16.42
CA GLU A 301 11.77 3.43 -16.23
C GLU A 301 11.04 3.28 -14.87
N GLN A 302 9.94 2.53 -14.87
CA GLN A 302 9.22 2.22 -13.64
C GLN A 302 10.00 1.18 -12.82
N VAL A 303 10.08 1.42 -11.52
CA VAL A 303 10.57 0.48 -10.53
C VAL A 303 9.44 -0.50 -10.24
N LEU A 304 9.67 -1.79 -10.50
CA LEU A 304 8.67 -2.84 -10.45
C LEU A 304 9.17 -4.02 -9.60
N HIS A 305 8.25 -4.56 -8.80
CA HIS A 305 8.47 -5.72 -7.93
C HIS A 305 7.47 -6.84 -8.26
N THR A 306 7.58 -7.97 -7.57
CA THR A 306 6.57 -9.03 -7.61
C THR A 306 5.87 -9.12 -6.26
N TYR A 307 4.56 -9.37 -6.27
CA TYR A 307 3.75 -9.59 -5.06
C TYR A 307 3.60 -11.10 -4.78
N GLY A 308 4.36 -11.92 -5.51
CA GLY A 308 4.22 -13.37 -5.58
C GLY A 308 3.74 -13.82 -6.97
N ASP A 309 3.79 -15.13 -7.18
CA ASP A 309 3.26 -15.77 -8.38
C ASP A 309 1.75 -15.96 -8.22
N LEU A 310 0.99 -14.91 -8.54
CA LEU A 310 -0.46 -14.83 -8.36
C LEU A 310 -1.18 -15.01 -9.69
N SER A 311 -2.31 -15.73 -9.67
CA SER A 311 -3.25 -15.77 -10.79
C SER A 311 -4.02 -14.46 -10.93
N ASP A 312 -4.59 -14.20 -12.11
CA ASP A 312 -5.47 -13.03 -12.35
C ASP A 312 -6.62 -12.96 -11.34
N ALA A 313 -7.18 -14.12 -10.97
CA ALA A 313 -8.24 -14.19 -9.96
C ALA A 313 -7.76 -13.69 -8.60
N GLN A 314 -6.56 -14.08 -8.18
CA GLN A 314 -5.94 -13.61 -6.93
C GLN A 314 -5.56 -12.14 -7.01
N LEU A 315 -5.09 -11.66 -8.17
CA LEU A 315 -4.75 -10.25 -8.39
C LEU A 315 -6.00 -9.35 -8.28
N VAL A 316 -7.09 -9.73 -8.93
CA VAL A 316 -8.37 -9.00 -8.84
C VAL A 316 -8.89 -9.03 -7.41
N GLN A 317 -8.95 -10.22 -6.80
CA GLN A 317 -9.49 -10.39 -5.46
C GLN A 317 -8.73 -9.57 -4.40
N THR A 318 -7.40 -9.49 -4.53
CA THR A 318 -6.53 -8.90 -3.50
C THR A 318 -6.20 -7.44 -3.78
N TYR A 319 -5.93 -7.08 -5.04
CA TYR A 319 -5.40 -5.78 -5.43
C TYR A 319 -6.31 -4.99 -6.37
N GLY A 320 -7.37 -5.60 -6.91
CA GLY A 320 -8.33 -4.89 -7.76
C GLY A 320 -7.88 -4.66 -9.21
N PHE A 321 -6.84 -5.36 -9.68
CA PHE A 321 -6.34 -5.23 -11.04
C PHE A 321 -5.99 -6.61 -11.65
N VAL A 322 -5.83 -6.62 -12.97
CA VAL A 322 -5.20 -7.72 -13.74
C VAL A 322 -3.96 -7.16 -14.42
N ASP A 323 -2.87 -7.93 -14.45
CA ASP A 323 -1.67 -7.53 -15.20
C ASP A 323 -1.70 -8.19 -16.58
N LEU A 324 -2.08 -7.41 -17.59
CA LEU A 324 -2.26 -7.88 -18.97
C LEU A 324 -0.93 -8.13 -19.71
N GLY A 325 0.22 -7.94 -19.05
CA GLY A 325 1.55 -8.18 -19.63
C GLY A 325 1.93 -7.24 -20.79
N PRO A 326 3.09 -7.45 -21.43
CA PRO A 326 3.55 -6.63 -22.54
C PRO A 326 2.66 -6.81 -23.77
N GLY A 327 1.92 -5.76 -24.14
CA GLY A 327 0.99 -5.77 -25.29
C GLY A 327 -0.49 -5.66 -24.90
N GLY A 328 -0.80 -5.66 -23.60
CA GLY A 328 -2.08 -5.13 -23.13
C GLY A 328 -2.18 -3.65 -23.50
N ASP A 329 -3.25 -3.27 -24.21
CA ASP A 329 -3.52 -1.88 -24.53
C ASP A 329 -3.56 -1.06 -23.21
N PRO A 330 -2.80 0.02 -23.03
CA PRO A 330 -2.91 0.90 -21.86
C PRO A 330 -4.34 1.45 -21.69
N GLY A 331 -5.09 1.57 -22.79
CA GLY A 331 -6.51 1.88 -22.75
C GLY A 331 -7.39 0.72 -22.30
N MET A 332 -6.88 -0.52 -22.19
CA MET A 332 -7.58 -1.70 -21.66
C MET A 332 -7.44 -1.83 -20.14
N SER A 333 -6.34 -1.39 -19.51
CA SER A 333 -6.27 -1.34 -18.04
C SER A 333 -7.26 -0.31 -17.48
N ASP A 334 -7.30 0.91 -18.05
CA ASP A 334 -8.28 1.96 -17.71
C ASP A 334 -9.73 1.55 -18.04
N ARG A 335 -9.94 0.71 -19.07
CA ARG A 335 -11.26 0.16 -19.43
C ARG A 335 -11.62 -1.11 -18.68
N CYS A 336 -10.69 -1.83 -18.07
CA CYS A 336 -11.02 -2.97 -17.20
C CYS A 336 -11.61 -2.47 -15.88
N VAL A 337 -11.15 -1.31 -15.38
CA VAL A 337 -11.72 -0.63 -14.22
C VAL A 337 -13.13 -0.05 -14.51
N GLY A 338 -13.44 0.28 -15.77
CA GLY A 338 -14.75 0.84 -16.16
C GLY A 338 -15.68 -0.07 -16.97
N ILE A 339 -15.22 -1.21 -17.49
CA ILE A 339 -15.91 -1.97 -18.54
C ILE A 339 -15.62 -3.49 -18.49
N MET A 340 -15.62 -4.13 -17.32
CA MET A 340 -15.82 -5.59 -17.29
C MET A 340 -17.11 -6.08 -18.01
N PRO A 341 -18.25 -5.34 -18.09
CA PRO A 341 -19.49 -5.92 -18.62
C PRO A 341 -19.56 -6.08 -20.14
N SER A 342 -18.70 -5.44 -20.94
CA SER A 342 -18.82 -5.46 -22.41
C SER A 342 -17.71 -6.21 -23.13
N TRP A 343 -16.62 -6.55 -22.43
CA TRP A 343 -15.50 -7.31 -23.00
C TRP A 343 -15.86 -8.80 -23.10
N CYS A 344 -16.37 -9.41 -22.03
CA CYS A 344 -16.88 -10.80 -22.06
C CYS A 344 -17.99 -11.02 -23.10
N ARG A 345 -18.78 -9.99 -23.43
CA ARG A 345 -19.84 -10.05 -24.45
C ARG A 345 -19.36 -9.81 -25.89
N ARG A 346 -18.18 -9.20 -26.12
CA ARG A 346 -17.68 -8.86 -27.47
C ARG A 346 -16.59 -9.78 -28.00
N THR A 347 -15.82 -10.44 -27.15
CA THR A 347 -14.72 -11.31 -27.61
C THR A 347 -15.16 -12.71 -28.01
N GLY A 348 -16.41 -13.10 -27.75
CA GLY A 348 -16.92 -14.42 -28.16
C GLY A 348 -16.16 -15.60 -27.55
N LEU A 349 -15.37 -15.37 -26.49
CA LEU A 349 -14.73 -16.43 -25.73
C LEU A 349 -15.81 -17.15 -24.93
N SER A 350 -16.35 -18.22 -25.52
CA SER A 350 -17.10 -19.22 -24.79
C SER A 350 -16.18 -19.86 -23.76
N THR A 351 -16.75 -20.21 -22.61
CA THR A 351 -16.24 -21.21 -21.67
C THR A 351 -15.35 -22.26 -22.34
N TRP A 352 -14.22 -22.59 -21.71
CA TRP A 352 -13.18 -23.57 -22.10
C TRP A 352 -12.01 -23.00 -22.91
N ASP A 353 -10.91 -22.70 -22.19
CA ASP A 353 -9.54 -23.12 -22.53
C ASP A 353 -8.61 -22.73 -21.37
N LEU A 354 -8.76 -23.43 -20.25
CA LEU A 354 -7.75 -23.52 -19.18
C LEU A 354 -7.29 -24.98 -19.10
N GLU A 355 -6.69 -25.50 -20.17
CA GLU A 355 -5.82 -26.67 -20.08
C GLU A 355 -4.76 -26.61 -21.18
N ALA A 356 -3.55 -27.05 -20.80
CA ALA A 356 -2.36 -27.28 -21.62
C ALA A 356 -1.51 -26.06 -22.01
N THR A 357 -0.43 -25.83 -21.24
CA THR A 357 0.92 -26.17 -21.73
C THR A 357 1.93 -26.23 -20.58
N GLN A 358 2.11 -27.44 -20.04
CA GLN A 358 3.45 -27.90 -19.67
C GLN A 358 4.19 -28.26 -20.97
N VAL A 359 5.38 -27.69 -21.16
CA VAL A 359 6.56 -28.39 -21.71
C VAL A 359 7.76 -27.93 -20.92
#